data_AF-A0A9W9CZZ0-F1
#
_entry.id   AF-A0A9W9CZZ0-F1
#
_cell.length_a   1.000
_cell.length_b   1.000
_cell.length_c   1.000
_cell.angle_alpha   90.00
_cell.angle_beta   90.00
_cell.angle_gamma   90.00
#
_symmetry.space_group_name_H-M   'P 1'
#
loop_
_entity.id
_entity.type
_entity.pdbx_description
1 polymer ?
#
loop_
_entity_poly.entity_id
_entity_poly.type
_entity_poly.pdbx_seq_one_letter_code
_entity_poly.pdbx_strand_id
1 'polypeptide(L)'
;MERRKSTLTPENYARAVISLSRRYSSTSAFPGTNYIDIAEWLLQDRNLLDPLKPEKDAAIFASTSEQPHDLVVVYNTGKKKWELQQYGQEQHEDFYTTTSMPVDGSGQLVFIRGFVSPSWVSAIGSKYNIDPEFFRRHMDFLCGSIDRHAYSLPSLPSSSVNILRLCVSTLLHRDDFGGQDLQSQRAQQILELAIYKAQQLSSTKVCCGDSLVRDYSTVCPRFSVIEQWISICITKTDKGWSVLVWMDHGRPLDKSPPGPWTHHIESKATSLPVLQHHHKMAFRNTANRLEPGANASAEVPQSTAVLPLQYESILSLVDLNRQAPQDPLAVCMPLFAHTAFSELQFLNLMESKIQSQTNNIINEGDLTDVLGTFQYFSNILNRHARQMHDSHRALYRLVERSTQGQASNGSELRNQMPINNVPPGTSSSTGRRKNSDSDTARISARSIAASAFTTEGLLEDYNELNVRCNDLLRMCSQGITLAMGKVSIEESRKAIEQSQRLKKLTVLATLFIPLGFSTSLFGMNIDLLGQSTVKFWWVIVVCVSITLLAYIFYLWDFIALRQYMRRICKGRRGIYRGSINGRSTKDAAHIV
;
A
#
# COMPACT_ATOMS: atom_id res chain seq x y z
N MET A 1 -17.78 -43.55 19.24
CA MET A 1 -17.60 -43.58 17.77
C MET A 1 -16.65 -42.48 17.38
N GLU A 2 -15.37 -42.79 17.21
CA GLU A 2 -14.47 -41.88 16.50
C GLU A 2 -14.89 -41.85 15.03
N ARG A 3 -15.28 -40.69 14.51
CA ARG A 3 -15.37 -40.51 13.06
C ARG A 3 -13.96 -40.67 12.52
N ARG A 4 -13.65 -41.80 11.86
CA ARG A 4 -12.49 -41.91 10.98
C ARG A 4 -12.53 -40.73 10.03
N LYS A 5 -11.67 -39.72 10.23
CA LYS A 5 -11.45 -38.66 9.25
C LYS A 5 -10.90 -39.35 8.01
N SER A 6 -11.75 -39.51 6.99
CA SER A 6 -11.32 -39.97 5.68
C SER A 6 -10.20 -39.06 5.20
N THR A 7 -9.05 -39.62 4.85
CA THR A 7 -7.94 -38.87 4.28
C THR A 7 -8.47 -38.10 3.08
N LEU A 8 -8.35 -36.77 3.11
CA LEU A 8 -8.87 -35.94 2.03
C LEU A 8 -7.92 -36.11 0.83
N THR A 9 -8.45 -36.55 -0.31
CA THR A 9 -7.69 -36.65 -1.56
C THR A 9 -7.79 -35.32 -2.33
N PRO A 10 -6.86 -35.04 -3.27
CA PRO A 10 -6.87 -33.80 -4.05
C PRO A 10 -8.20 -33.56 -4.79
N GLU A 11 -8.73 -34.59 -5.44
CA GLU A 11 -9.98 -34.51 -6.21
C GLU A 11 -11.19 -34.29 -5.29
N ASN A 12 -11.18 -34.89 -4.09
CA ASN A 12 -12.24 -34.68 -3.10
C ASN A 12 -12.18 -33.28 -2.48
N TYR A 13 -10.99 -32.69 -2.31
CA TYR A 13 -10.83 -31.30 -1.94
C TYR A 13 -11.40 -30.37 -3.03
N ALA A 14 -11.01 -30.55 -4.29
CA ALA A 14 -11.51 -29.77 -5.41
C ALA A 14 -13.06 -29.86 -5.53
N ARG A 15 -13.62 -31.08 -5.46
CA ARG A 15 -15.07 -31.30 -5.45
C ARG A 15 -15.77 -30.64 -4.25
N ALA A 16 -15.13 -30.57 -3.08
CA ALA A 16 -15.67 -29.87 -1.91
C ALA A 16 -15.73 -28.34 -2.12
N VAL A 17 -14.70 -27.73 -2.74
CA VAL A 17 -14.72 -26.29 -3.10
C VAL A 17 -15.80 -26.00 -4.14
N ILE A 18 -15.92 -26.83 -5.17
CA ILE A 18 -16.95 -26.70 -6.22
C ILE A 18 -18.36 -26.95 -5.65
N SER A 19 -18.51 -27.82 -4.65
CA SER A 19 -19.77 -28.02 -3.93
C SER A 19 -20.12 -26.81 -3.05
N LEU A 20 -19.13 -26.18 -2.42
CA LEU A 20 -19.31 -24.97 -1.62
C LEU A 20 -19.78 -23.80 -2.49
N SER A 21 -19.15 -23.57 -3.66
CA SER A 21 -19.51 -22.45 -4.54
C SER A 21 -20.95 -22.49 -5.06
N ARG A 22 -21.52 -23.71 -5.16
CA ARG A 22 -22.91 -23.97 -5.58
C ARG A 22 -23.95 -23.83 -4.45
N ARG A 23 -23.57 -23.38 -3.25
CA ARG A 23 -24.50 -23.08 -2.16
C ARG A 23 -25.06 -21.67 -2.34
N TYR A 24 -26.37 -21.58 -2.55
CA TYR A 24 -27.09 -20.32 -2.74
C TYR A 24 -27.77 -19.89 -1.44
N SER A 25 -28.15 -18.61 -1.36
CA SER A 25 -28.92 -18.05 -0.25
C SER A 25 -30.27 -18.75 -0.03
N SER A 26 -30.82 -19.39 -1.07
CA SER A 26 -32.04 -20.20 -1.00
C SER A 26 -31.82 -21.62 -0.47
N THR A 27 -30.58 -22.13 -0.44
CA THR A 27 -30.27 -23.52 -0.07
C THR A 27 -29.33 -23.65 1.15
N SER A 28 -28.73 -22.56 1.60
CA SER A 28 -27.85 -22.55 2.79
C SER A 28 -27.82 -21.19 3.48
N ALA A 29 -27.84 -21.21 4.82
CA ALA A 29 -27.49 -20.05 5.65
C ALA A 29 -26.02 -19.62 5.49
N PHE A 30 -25.18 -20.50 4.93
CA PHE A 30 -23.79 -20.21 4.53
C PHE A 30 -23.68 -20.35 3.00
N PRO A 31 -24.09 -19.32 2.23
CA PRO A 31 -23.90 -19.30 0.79
C PRO A 31 -22.41 -19.27 0.45
N GLY A 32 -22.03 -19.88 -0.67
CA GLY A 32 -20.65 -19.97 -1.13
C GLY A 32 -20.38 -19.17 -2.41
N THR A 33 -21.25 -18.24 -2.79
CA THR A 33 -21.15 -17.43 -4.02
C THR A 33 -19.79 -16.74 -4.17
N ASN A 34 -19.13 -16.40 -3.06
CA ASN A 34 -17.76 -15.88 -3.05
C ASN A 34 -16.69 -16.85 -3.57
N TYR A 35 -16.95 -18.16 -3.64
CA TYR A 35 -16.05 -19.18 -4.16
C TYR A 35 -16.28 -19.51 -5.65
N ILE A 36 -17.12 -18.75 -6.38
CA ILE A 36 -17.42 -19.04 -7.79
C ILE A 36 -16.15 -18.98 -8.66
N ASP A 37 -15.39 -17.88 -8.65
CA ASP A 37 -14.25 -17.72 -9.56
C ASP A 37 -13.14 -18.77 -9.33
N ILE A 38 -12.84 -19.12 -8.07
CA ILE A 38 -11.89 -20.21 -7.76
C ILE A 38 -12.45 -21.60 -8.13
N ALA A 39 -13.77 -21.82 -8.06
CA ALA A 39 -14.37 -23.07 -8.51
C ALA A 39 -14.43 -23.18 -10.05
N GLU A 40 -14.72 -22.08 -10.75
CA GLU A 40 -14.63 -21.98 -12.22
C GLU A 40 -13.19 -22.24 -12.69
N TRP A 41 -12.19 -21.73 -11.96
CA TRP A 41 -10.77 -21.99 -12.21
C TRP A 41 -10.35 -23.44 -11.91
N LEU A 42 -10.76 -24.03 -10.78
CA LEU A 42 -10.49 -25.44 -10.47
C LEU A 42 -11.09 -26.42 -11.50
N LEU A 43 -12.19 -26.03 -12.17
CA LEU A 43 -12.82 -26.81 -13.23
C LEU A 43 -12.05 -26.80 -14.57
N GLN A 44 -11.02 -25.96 -14.72
CA GLN A 44 -10.21 -25.90 -15.94
C GLN A 44 -9.25 -27.09 -16.06
N ASP A 45 -8.79 -27.63 -14.93
CA ASP A 45 -7.97 -28.84 -14.87
C ASP A 45 -8.85 -30.10 -14.86
N ARG A 46 -9.17 -30.61 -16.04
CA ARG A 46 -10.05 -31.78 -16.20
C ARG A 46 -9.42 -33.07 -15.66
N ASN A 47 -8.09 -33.20 -15.74
CA ASN A 47 -7.36 -34.40 -15.32
C ASN A 47 -7.49 -34.63 -13.81
N LEU A 48 -7.51 -33.54 -13.03
CA LEU A 48 -7.78 -33.55 -11.58
C LEU A 48 -9.17 -34.10 -11.22
N LEU A 49 -10.15 -34.02 -12.11
CA LEU A 49 -11.55 -34.39 -11.82
C LEU A 49 -11.98 -35.74 -12.42
N ASP A 50 -11.41 -36.14 -13.56
CA ASP A 50 -11.60 -37.44 -14.22
C ASP A 50 -10.26 -38.06 -14.69
N PRO A 51 -9.44 -38.61 -13.78
CA PRO A 51 -8.13 -39.18 -14.11
C PRO A 51 -8.19 -40.46 -14.97
N LEU A 52 -9.40 -40.98 -15.28
CA LEU A 52 -9.60 -42.16 -16.10
C LEU A 52 -9.62 -41.85 -17.62
N LYS A 53 -9.63 -40.57 -18.02
CA LYS A 53 -9.59 -40.12 -19.41
C LYS A 53 -8.68 -38.89 -19.62
N PRO A 54 -7.34 -39.06 -19.60
CA PRO A 54 -6.44 -37.98 -19.95
C PRO A 54 -6.61 -37.57 -21.42
N GLU A 55 -7.12 -36.35 -21.66
CA GLU A 55 -7.08 -35.71 -22.99
C GLU A 55 -5.64 -35.25 -23.29
N LYS A 56 -5.22 -35.29 -24.57
CA LYS A 56 -3.83 -34.95 -24.97
C LYS A 56 -3.47 -33.47 -24.80
N ASP A 57 -4.45 -32.61 -24.55
CA ASP A 57 -4.27 -31.16 -24.36
C ASP A 57 -4.01 -30.78 -22.89
N ALA A 58 -3.50 -31.72 -22.09
CA ALA A 58 -3.33 -31.71 -20.63
C ALA A 58 -2.45 -30.58 -20.03
N ALA A 59 -1.92 -29.66 -20.83
CA ALA A 59 -0.83 -28.75 -20.46
C ALA A 59 -1.29 -27.32 -20.07
N ILE A 60 -2.54 -27.14 -19.64
CA ILE A 60 -3.20 -25.81 -19.50
C ILE A 60 -2.47 -24.82 -18.57
N PHE A 61 -1.60 -25.30 -17.66
CA PHE A 61 -0.71 -24.48 -16.82
C PHE A 61 0.73 -24.99 -16.74
N ALA A 62 1.14 -25.90 -17.63
CA ALA A 62 2.51 -26.39 -17.70
C ALA A 62 3.45 -25.27 -18.16
N SER A 63 4.62 -25.13 -17.55
CA SER A 63 5.54 -24.07 -17.97
C SER A 63 6.18 -24.41 -19.31
N THR A 64 6.22 -23.42 -20.19
CA THR A 64 6.99 -23.45 -21.44
C THR A 64 8.49 -23.23 -21.23
N SER A 65 8.94 -22.99 -20.00
CA SER A 65 10.34 -22.70 -19.67
C SER A 65 11.16 -23.98 -19.43
N GLU A 66 12.23 -24.15 -20.20
CA GLU A 66 13.22 -25.23 -20.02
C GLU A 66 14.01 -25.13 -18.71
N GLN A 67 14.00 -23.98 -18.03
CA GLN A 67 14.74 -23.79 -16.78
C GLN A 67 13.98 -24.38 -15.58
N PRO A 68 14.62 -25.23 -14.75
CA PRO A 68 14.00 -25.77 -13.55
C PRO A 68 13.69 -24.65 -12.55
N HIS A 69 12.51 -24.72 -11.95
CA HIS A 69 12.06 -23.81 -10.90
C HIS A 69 11.50 -24.62 -9.74
N ASP A 70 12.10 -24.44 -8.56
CA ASP A 70 11.56 -24.99 -7.31
C ASP A 70 10.27 -24.24 -6.98
N LEU A 71 9.13 -24.83 -7.29
CA LEU A 71 7.81 -24.25 -7.03
C LEU A 71 7.49 -24.31 -5.53
N VAL A 72 7.71 -25.48 -4.94
CA VAL A 72 7.41 -25.75 -3.52
C VAL A 72 8.69 -26.16 -2.80
N VAL A 73 8.94 -25.50 -1.67
CA VAL A 73 10.13 -25.72 -0.84
C VAL A 73 9.68 -26.04 0.59
N VAL A 74 9.95 -27.27 1.04
CA VAL A 74 9.53 -27.78 2.34
C VAL A 74 10.74 -27.87 3.26
N TYR A 75 10.59 -27.30 4.45
CA TYR A 75 11.51 -27.39 5.57
C TYR A 75 10.87 -28.21 6.70
N ASN A 76 11.41 -29.40 6.96
CA ASN A 76 10.99 -30.27 8.06
C ASN A 76 11.89 -30.05 9.29
N THR A 77 11.31 -29.96 10.48
CA THR A 77 12.11 -29.88 11.72
C THR A 77 12.71 -31.24 12.09
N GLY A 78 13.95 -31.48 11.64
CA GLY A 78 14.73 -32.64 12.09
C GLY A 78 15.26 -32.45 13.52
N LYS A 79 15.72 -33.54 14.15
CA LYS A 79 16.19 -33.55 15.56
C LYS A 79 17.39 -32.62 15.85
N LYS A 80 18.10 -32.11 14.81
CA LYS A 80 19.26 -31.21 14.93
C LYS A 80 19.43 -30.19 13.78
N LYS A 81 18.81 -30.40 12.62
CA LYS A 81 18.92 -29.55 11.42
C LYS A 81 17.56 -29.53 10.70
N TRP A 82 17.28 -28.48 9.95
CA TRP A 82 16.15 -28.49 9.02
C TRP A 82 16.46 -29.36 7.80
N GLU A 83 15.54 -30.26 7.47
CA GLU A 83 15.63 -31.08 6.26
C GLU A 83 14.87 -30.39 5.13
N LEU A 84 15.56 -30.14 4.01
CA LEU A 84 15.06 -29.42 2.86
C LEU A 84 14.58 -30.41 1.78
N GLN A 85 13.37 -30.21 1.28
CA GLN A 85 12.82 -30.90 0.11
C GLN A 85 12.32 -29.85 -0.89
N GLN A 86 12.64 -30.03 -2.16
CA GLN A 86 12.26 -29.13 -3.26
C GLN A 86 11.44 -29.90 -4.29
N TYR A 87 10.39 -29.28 -4.81
CA TYR A 87 9.50 -29.86 -5.81
C TYR A 87 9.30 -28.87 -6.96
N GLY A 88 9.55 -29.35 -8.19
CA GLY A 88 9.32 -28.61 -9.43
C GLY A 88 7.84 -28.57 -9.83
N GLN A 89 7.53 -27.77 -10.86
CA GLN A 89 6.17 -27.41 -11.28
C GLN A 89 5.21 -28.58 -11.58
N GLU A 90 5.72 -29.76 -11.94
CA GLU A 90 4.91 -30.94 -12.29
C GLU A 90 4.79 -31.96 -11.14
N GLN A 91 5.63 -31.84 -10.11
CA GLN A 91 5.82 -32.86 -9.06
C GLN A 91 4.78 -32.81 -7.93
N HIS A 92 3.52 -32.52 -8.27
CA HIS A 92 2.41 -32.41 -7.30
C HIS A 92 2.05 -33.76 -6.67
N GLU A 93 2.07 -34.84 -7.45
CA GLU A 93 1.87 -36.21 -6.96
C GLU A 93 3.04 -36.69 -6.09
N ASP A 94 4.28 -36.43 -6.51
CA ASP A 94 5.49 -36.73 -5.72
C ASP A 94 5.45 -36.00 -4.36
N PHE A 95 5.03 -34.74 -4.36
CA PHE A 95 4.82 -33.95 -3.14
C PHE A 95 3.70 -34.54 -2.28
N TYR A 96 2.56 -34.90 -2.86
CA TYR A 96 1.41 -35.45 -2.14
C TYR A 96 1.71 -36.82 -1.51
N THR A 97 2.50 -37.65 -2.17
CA THR A 97 2.90 -38.98 -1.69
C THR A 97 4.11 -38.96 -0.75
N THR A 98 5.16 -38.21 -1.06
CA THR A 98 6.48 -38.30 -0.41
C THR A 98 6.61 -37.43 0.84
N THR A 99 6.05 -36.20 0.84
CA THR A 99 6.21 -35.28 1.99
C THR A 99 5.49 -35.85 3.21
N SER A 100 6.19 -36.10 4.32
CA SER A 100 5.52 -36.50 5.57
C SER A 100 4.84 -35.29 6.24
N MET A 101 3.67 -35.49 6.83
CA MET A 101 3.07 -34.50 7.75
C MET A 101 3.83 -34.50 9.09
N PRO A 102 3.87 -33.39 9.83
CA PRO A 102 4.54 -33.31 11.14
C PRO A 102 3.94 -34.33 12.13
N VAL A 103 4.84 -34.99 12.86
CA VAL A 103 4.55 -36.00 13.90
C VAL A 103 5.27 -35.60 15.20
N ASP A 104 4.78 -36.06 16.35
CA ASP A 104 5.44 -35.91 17.66
C ASP A 104 5.80 -34.47 18.08
N GLY A 105 4.95 -33.50 17.73
CA GLY A 105 5.13 -32.08 18.09
C GLY A 105 6.10 -31.31 17.18
N SER A 106 6.58 -31.94 16.10
CA SER A 106 7.43 -31.29 15.09
C SER A 106 6.71 -30.15 14.35
N GLY A 107 7.51 -29.23 13.84
CA GLY A 107 7.13 -28.17 12.91
C GLY A 107 7.46 -28.50 11.46
N GLN A 108 6.67 -27.92 10.55
CA GLN A 108 6.93 -27.94 9.10
C GLN A 108 6.66 -26.57 8.50
N LEU A 109 7.52 -26.12 7.60
CA LEU A 109 7.39 -24.85 6.88
C LEU A 109 7.38 -25.14 5.38
N VAL A 110 6.36 -24.66 4.68
CA VAL A 110 6.14 -24.91 3.25
C VAL A 110 6.07 -23.58 2.52
N PHE A 111 7.06 -23.29 1.69
CA PHE A 111 7.00 -22.16 0.76
C PHE A 111 6.42 -22.56 -0.58
N ILE A 112 5.66 -21.65 -1.19
CA ILE A 112 5.14 -21.74 -2.56
C ILE A 112 5.60 -20.48 -3.30
N ARG A 113 6.22 -20.64 -4.48
CA ARG A 113 6.93 -19.58 -5.22
C ARG A 113 6.29 -19.28 -6.56
N GLY A 114 5.49 -18.21 -6.62
CA GLY A 114 4.78 -17.76 -7.82
C GLY A 114 3.38 -18.37 -7.97
N PHE A 115 2.83 -18.30 -9.17
CA PHE A 115 1.53 -18.87 -9.53
C PHE A 115 1.51 -20.41 -9.38
N VAL A 116 0.33 -20.99 -9.11
CA VAL A 116 0.15 -22.45 -8.94
C VAL A 116 -0.99 -22.96 -9.80
N SER A 117 -0.94 -24.23 -10.20
CA SER A 117 -2.03 -24.89 -10.94
C SER A 117 -3.15 -25.42 -10.01
N PRO A 118 -4.35 -25.74 -10.54
CA PRO A 118 -5.44 -26.36 -9.79
C PRO A 118 -5.04 -27.67 -9.08
N SER A 119 -4.23 -28.50 -9.73
CA SER A 119 -3.66 -29.72 -9.16
C SER A 119 -2.77 -29.43 -7.93
N TRP A 120 -1.93 -28.39 -7.96
CA TRP A 120 -1.13 -27.97 -6.80
C TRP A 120 -1.98 -27.45 -5.64
N VAL A 121 -2.98 -26.60 -5.92
CA VAL A 121 -3.94 -26.12 -4.90
C VAL A 121 -4.64 -27.30 -4.22
N SER A 122 -4.99 -28.32 -5.01
CA SER A 122 -5.71 -29.49 -4.53
C SER A 122 -4.81 -30.45 -3.73
N ALA A 123 -3.57 -30.68 -4.19
CA ALA A 123 -2.57 -31.47 -3.46
C ALA A 123 -2.21 -30.83 -2.11
N ILE A 124 -1.92 -29.52 -2.10
CA ILE A 124 -1.56 -28.79 -0.88
C ILE A 124 -2.78 -28.66 0.05
N GLY A 125 -3.93 -28.26 -0.50
CA GLY A 125 -5.17 -28.03 0.25
C GLY A 125 -5.69 -29.28 0.94
N SER A 126 -5.66 -30.43 0.24
CA SER A 126 -6.06 -31.73 0.80
C SER A 126 -5.07 -32.24 1.86
N LYS A 127 -3.77 -32.19 1.58
CA LYS A 127 -2.70 -32.71 2.46
C LYS A 127 -2.62 -32.00 3.81
N TYR A 128 -2.69 -30.67 3.80
CA TYR A 128 -2.60 -29.84 5.01
C TYR A 128 -3.98 -29.45 5.58
N ASN A 129 -5.08 -29.91 4.95
CA ASN A 129 -6.46 -29.54 5.28
C ASN A 129 -6.63 -28.02 5.40
N ILE A 130 -6.17 -27.29 4.38
CA ILE A 130 -6.19 -25.82 4.33
C ILE A 130 -7.59 -25.34 3.95
N ASP A 131 -8.06 -24.29 4.62
CA ASP A 131 -9.31 -23.63 4.27
C ASP A 131 -9.21 -23.03 2.84
N PRO A 132 -10.13 -23.36 1.91
CA PRO A 132 -10.18 -22.75 0.57
C PRO A 132 -10.11 -21.22 0.57
N GLU A 133 -10.54 -20.57 1.66
CA GLU A 133 -10.42 -19.13 1.90
C GLU A 133 -8.97 -18.61 1.79
N PHE A 134 -7.96 -19.41 2.13
CA PHE A 134 -6.53 -19.05 1.96
C PHE A 134 -6.19 -18.86 0.48
N PHE A 135 -6.57 -19.84 -0.34
CA PHE A 135 -6.31 -19.83 -1.78
C PHE A 135 -7.15 -18.77 -2.49
N ARG A 136 -8.45 -18.66 -2.15
CA ARG A 136 -9.35 -17.63 -2.67
C ARG A 136 -8.82 -16.23 -2.41
N ARG A 137 -8.27 -15.98 -1.22
CA ARG A 137 -7.60 -14.72 -0.92
C ARG A 137 -6.37 -14.54 -1.80
N HIS A 138 -5.43 -15.47 -1.79
CA HIS A 138 -4.20 -15.23 -2.56
C HIS A 138 -4.48 -15.12 -4.07
N MET A 139 -5.56 -15.71 -4.59
CA MET A 139 -6.00 -15.57 -5.99
C MET A 139 -7.13 -14.56 -6.23
N ASP A 140 -7.17 -13.46 -5.49
CA ASP A 140 -8.21 -12.43 -5.67
C ASP A 140 -8.17 -11.69 -7.03
N PHE A 141 -7.11 -11.87 -7.83
CA PHE A 141 -7.06 -11.46 -9.24
C PHE A 141 -8.01 -12.25 -10.15
N LEU A 142 -8.44 -13.47 -9.76
CA LEU A 142 -9.44 -14.24 -10.50
C LEU A 142 -10.82 -13.55 -10.49
N CYS A 143 -11.03 -12.60 -9.57
CA CYS A 143 -12.28 -11.88 -9.43
C CYS A 143 -12.46 -10.84 -10.56
N GLY A 144 -13.26 -11.18 -11.57
CA GLY A 144 -13.59 -10.25 -12.67
C GLY A 144 -14.45 -9.04 -12.26
N SER A 145 -15.19 -9.13 -11.14
CA SER A 145 -15.84 -8.01 -10.48
C SER A 145 -16.10 -8.33 -9.01
N ILE A 146 -15.85 -7.35 -8.14
CA ILE A 146 -16.09 -7.41 -6.68
C ILE A 146 -17.55 -7.84 -6.37
N ASP A 147 -18.48 -7.51 -7.27
CA ASP A 147 -19.90 -7.88 -7.15
C ASP A 147 -20.12 -9.41 -7.20
N ARG A 148 -19.34 -10.16 -8.01
CA ARG A 148 -19.41 -11.64 -8.06
C ARG A 148 -19.06 -12.26 -6.71
N HIS A 149 -18.23 -11.57 -5.92
CA HIS A 149 -17.81 -11.99 -4.58
C HIS A 149 -18.66 -11.46 -3.43
N ALA A 150 -19.77 -10.76 -3.71
CA ALA A 150 -20.68 -10.17 -2.73
C ALA A 150 -19.96 -9.36 -1.63
N TYR A 151 -18.91 -8.61 -2.01
CA TYR A 151 -18.09 -7.78 -1.11
C TYR A 151 -17.48 -8.54 0.10
N SER A 152 -17.23 -9.85 -0.04
CA SER A 152 -16.72 -10.73 1.02
C SER A 152 -15.25 -10.53 1.42
N LEU A 153 -14.57 -9.49 0.90
CA LEU A 153 -13.20 -9.12 1.25
C LEU A 153 -13.12 -7.61 1.55
N PRO A 154 -12.38 -7.18 2.59
CA PRO A 154 -11.66 -8.01 3.57
C PRO A 154 -12.62 -8.75 4.52
N SER A 155 -12.17 -9.88 5.09
CA SER A 155 -12.97 -10.62 6.06
C SER A 155 -12.95 -9.98 7.45
N LEU A 156 -13.88 -10.42 8.30
CA LEU A 156 -13.77 -10.18 9.73
C LEU A 156 -12.48 -10.80 10.31
N PRO A 157 -11.78 -10.13 11.24
CA PRO A 157 -10.54 -10.66 11.83
C PRO A 157 -10.73 -11.98 12.59
N SER A 158 -11.93 -12.24 13.13
CA SER A 158 -12.27 -13.46 13.87
C SER A 158 -12.36 -14.70 12.99
N SER A 159 -12.64 -14.56 11.69
CA SER A 159 -12.68 -15.69 10.74
C SER A 159 -11.36 -15.92 10.01
N SER A 160 -10.37 -15.02 10.15
CA SER A 160 -9.06 -15.14 9.49
C SER A 160 -7.86 -15.22 10.44
N VAL A 161 -8.07 -15.67 11.67
CA VAL A 161 -6.99 -15.76 12.71
C VAL A 161 -5.79 -16.59 12.25
N ASN A 162 -5.99 -17.56 11.35
CA ASN A 162 -4.94 -18.44 10.82
C ASN A 162 -4.43 -18.01 9.43
N ILE A 163 -5.00 -16.98 8.80
CA ILE A 163 -4.68 -16.56 7.42
C ILE A 163 -4.25 -15.09 7.43
N LEU A 164 -2.97 -14.86 7.17
CA LEU A 164 -2.32 -13.55 7.21
C LEU A 164 -1.85 -13.19 5.80
N ARG A 165 -1.66 -11.90 5.55
CA ARG A 165 -1.03 -11.38 4.33
C ARG A 165 -0.03 -10.30 4.72
N LEU A 166 1.13 -10.32 4.07
CA LEU A 166 2.12 -9.26 4.10
C LEU A 166 2.31 -8.73 2.69
N CYS A 167 2.53 -7.43 2.54
CA CYS A 167 3.02 -6.85 1.30
C CYS A 167 4.55 -6.82 1.31
N VAL A 168 5.19 -6.91 0.15
CA VAL A 168 6.62 -6.62 -0.02
C VAL A 168 6.76 -5.67 -1.21
N SER A 169 7.47 -4.58 -0.95
CA SER A 169 7.67 -3.48 -1.89
C SER A 169 9.06 -3.58 -2.52
N THR A 170 9.14 -3.96 -3.80
CA THR A 170 10.40 -3.96 -4.58
C THR A 170 10.57 -2.62 -5.28
N LEU A 171 11.64 -1.89 -4.98
CA LEU A 171 11.98 -0.65 -5.67
C LEU A 171 12.74 -0.96 -6.98
N LEU A 172 12.28 -0.39 -8.10
CA LEU A 172 12.99 -0.39 -9.37
C LEU A 172 13.62 0.99 -9.62
N HIS A 173 14.90 1.02 -9.94
CA HIS A 173 15.67 2.21 -10.32
C HIS A 173 16.08 2.13 -11.79
N ARG A 174 16.05 3.27 -12.48
CA ARG A 174 16.51 3.46 -13.87
C ARG A 174 17.00 4.89 -14.09
N ASP A 175 17.68 5.13 -15.20
CA ASP A 175 18.27 6.44 -15.46
C ASP A 175 17.26 7.49 -15.91
N ASP A 176 16.38 7.18 -16.87
CA ASP A 176 15.22 8.00 -17.23
C ASP A 176 14.13 7.18 -17.97
N PHE A 177 12.93 7.73 -18.13
CA PHE A 177 11.82 7.12 -18.90
C PHE A 177 11.57 7.77 -20.27
N GLY A 178 12.57 8.45 -20.85
CA GLY A 178 12.55 8.82 -22.26
C GLY A 178 11.56 9.94 -22.63
N GLY A 179 11.46 10.98 -21.80
CA GLY A 179 10.83 12.26 -22.18
C GLY A 179 9.30 12.28 -22.31
N GLN A 180 8.58 11.21 -21.94
CA GLN A 180 7.13 11.27 -21.79
C GLN A 180 6.71 12.02 -20.52
N ASP A 181 5.54 12.64 -20.57
CA ASP A 181 4.90 13.23 -19.39
C ASP A 181 4.60 12.17 -18.32
N LEU A 182 4.96 12.46 -17.07
CA LEU A 182 4.84 11.56 -15.92
C LEU A 182 3.37 11.25 -15.59
N GLN A 183 2.45 12.19 -15.78
CA GLN A 183 1.03 11.96 -15.51
C GLN A 183 0.40 11.04 -16.56
N SER A 184 0.72 11.26 -17.84
CA SER A 184 0.36 10.40 -18.97
C SER A 184 0.92 8.98 -18.80
N GLN A 185 2.19 8.85 -18.39
CA GLN A 185 2.83 7.56 -18.09
C GLN A 185 2.09 6.80 -16.97
N ARG A 186 1.76 7.48 -15.86
CA ARG A 186 1.00 6.88 -14.75
C ARG A 186 -0.39 6.41 -15.20
N ALA A 187 -1.08 7.19 -16.04
CA ALA A 187 -2.39 6.83 -16.58
C ALA A 187 -2.33 5.58 -17.49
N GLN A 188 -1.33 5.51 -18.38
CA GLN A 188 -1.10 4.33 -19.22
C GLN A 188 -0.80 3.08 -18.39
N GLN A 189 0.06 3.19 -17.38
CA GLN A 189 0.45 2.05 -16.53
C GLN A 189 -0.70 1.51 -15.68
N ILE A 190 -1.66 2.35 -15.27
CA ILE A 190 -2.90 1.90 -14.62
C ILE A 190 -3.74 1.03 -15.57
N LEU A 191 -3.84 1.42 -16.84
CA LEU A 191 -4.54 0.64 -17.87
C LEU A 191 -3.81 -0.68 -18.17
N GLU A 192 -2.50 -0.64 -18.35
CA GLU A 192 -1.66 -1.83 -18.55
C GLU A 192 -1.76 -2.81 -17.36
N LEU A 193 -1.82 -2.32 -16.12
CA LEU A 193 -1.99 -3.15 -14.93
C LEU A 193 -3.38 -3.80 -14.87
N ALA A 194 -4.42 -3.06 -15.27
CA ALA A 194 -5.78 -3.60 -15.37
C ALA A 194 -5.87 -4.69 -16.45
N ILE A 195 -5.23 -4.48 -17.60
CA ILE A 195 -5.11 -5.47 -18.69
C ILE A 195 -4.33 -6.70 -18.21
N TYR A 196 -3.20 -6.53 -17.52
CA TYR A 196 -2.43 -7.63 -16.95
C TYR A 196 -3.28 -8.50 -16.02
N LYS A 197 -3.98 -7.90 -15.06
CA LYS A 197 -4.86 -8.64 -14.13
C LYS A 197 -6.00 -9.35 -14.85
N ALA A 198 -6.71 -8.66 -15.74
CA ALA A 198 -7.90 -9.20 -16.39
C ALA A 198 -7.58 -10.22 -17.50
N GLN A 199 -6.46 -10.08 -18.21
CA GLN A 199 -6.15 -10.87 -19.41
C GLN A 199 -4.96 -11.81 -19.27
N GLN A 200 -3.95 -11.50 -18.44
CA GLN A 200 -2.79 -12.39 -18.27
C GLN A 200 -3.00 -13.36 -17.12
N LEU A 201 -3.40 -12.86 -15.94
CA LEU A 201 -3.56 -13.69 -14.74
C LEU A 201 -4.83 -14.56 -14.74
N SER A 202 -5.89 -14.12 -15.40
CA SER A 202 -7.17 -14.84 -15.50
C SER A 202 -7.32 -15.65 -16.79
N SER A 203 -6.24 -15.83 -17.56
CA SER A 203 -6.21 -16.69 -18.75
C SER A 203 -5.16 -17.79 -18.62
N THR A 204 -5.15 -18.73 -19.58
CA THR A 204 -4.18 -19.83 -19.67
C THR A 204 -2.78 -19.37 -20.15
N LYS A 205 -2.45 -18.07 -20.01
CA LYS A 205 -1.14 -17.51 -20.38
C LYS A 205 -0.15 -17.49 -19.21
N VAL A 206 -0.64 -17.47 -17.97
CA VAL A 206 0.20 -17.60 -16.79
C VAL A 206 0.55 -19.07 -16.55
N CYS A 207 1.84 -19.35 -16.39
CA CYS A 207 2.36 -20.69 -16.13
C CYS A 207 2.57 -20.93 -14.64
N CYS A 208 2.58 -22.21 -14.24
CA CYS A 208 2.94 -22.60 -12.89
C CYS A 208 4.38 -22.14 -12.56
N GLY A 209 4.54 -21.40 -11.46
CA GLY A 209 5.80 -20.80 -11.01
C GLY A 209 6.06 -19.37 -11.46
N ASP A 210 5.23 -18.76 -12.31
CA ASP A 210 5.41 -17.38 -12.76
C ASP A 210 5.25 -16.36 -11.62
N SER A 211 5.97 -15.23 -11.68
CA SER A 211 5.78 -14.15 -10.72
C SER A 211 4.50 -13.37 -10.97
N LEU A 212 3.80 -13.05 -9.88
CA LEU A 212 2.56 -12.28 -9.86
C LEU A 212 2.84 -10.85 -9.35
N VAL A 213 2.23 -9.82 -9.94
CA VAL A 213 2.35 -8.43 -9.45
C VAL A 213 0.99 -7.86 -9.06
N ARG A 214 0.88 -7.34 -7.84
CA ARG A 214 -0.39 -6.86 -7.24
C ARG A 214 -0.63 -5.40 -7.53
N ASP A 215 0.40 -4.57 -7.48
CA ASP A 215 0.32 -3.15 -7.82
C ASP A 215 1.64 -2.68 -8.46
N TYR A 216 1.55 -1.62 -9.26
CA TYR A 216 2.68 -0.99 -9.94
C TYR A 216 2.55 0.53 -9.86
N SER A 217 3.50 1.18 -9.20
CA SER A 217 3.45 2.62 -8.92
C SER A 217 4.71 3.35 -9.40
N THR A 218 4.57 4.29 -10.32
CA THR A 218 5.69 5.12 -10.81
C THR A 218 5.76 6.43 -10.04
N VAL A 219 6.64 6.44 -9.04
CA VAL A 219 6.86 7.56 -8.13
C VAL A 219 7.45 8.76 -8.90
N CYS A 220 8.44 8.52 -9.76
CA CYS A 220 9.06 9.53 -10.63
C CYS A 220 9.72 8.86 -11.86
N PRO A 221 10.24 9.61 -12.84
CA PRO A 221 10.84 9.02 -14.05
C PRO A 221 11.92 7.96 -13.75
N ARG A 222 12.69 8.13 -12.68
CA ARG A 222 13.79 7.24 -12.26
C ARG A 222 13.41 6.10 -11.31
N PHE A 223 12.20 6.10 -10.73
CA PHE A 223 11.82 5.15 -9.69
C PHE A 223 10.37 4.67 -9.82
N SER A 224 10.19 3.35 -9.78
CA SER A 224 8.88 2.70 -9.62
C SER A 224 8.90 1.67 -8.50
N VAL A 225 7.73 1.25 -8.05
CA VAL A 225 7.51 0.27 -6.99
C VAL A 225 6.66 -0.87 -7.54
N ILE A 226 7.12 -2.10 -7.34
CA ILE A 226 6.36 -3.33 -7.54
C ILE A 226 5.88 -3.81 -6.16
N GLU A 227 4.59 -4.09 -6.04
CA GLU A 227 4.02 -4.70 -4.83
C GLU A 227 3.61 -6.15 -5.08
N GLN A 228 4.01 -7.01 -4.16
CA GLN A 228 3.80 -8.44 -4.20
C GLN A 228 3.47 -8.98 -2.82
N TRP A 229 2.66 -10.03 -2.75
CA TRP A 229 2.13 -10.56 -1.50
C TRP A 229 2.84 -11.82 -1.02
N ILE A 230 2.85 -11.94 0.31
CA ILE A 230 3.18 -13.15 1.04
C ILE A 230 1.95 -13.51 1.89
N SER A 231 1.19 -14.52 1.46
CA SER A 231 0.09 -15.09 2.26
C SER A 231 0.64 -16.17 3.19
N ILE A 232 0.34 -16.09 4.48
CA ILE A 232 0.77 -17.07 5.48
C ILE A 232 -0.47 -17.80 6.04
N CYS A 233 -0.47 -19.14 6.02
CA CYS A 233 -1.45 -19.95 6.72
C CYS A 233 -0.79 -20.76 7.84
N ILE A 234 -1.31 -20.68 9.06
CA ILE A 234 -0.81 -21.44 10.21
C ILE A 234 -1.84 -22.49 10.62
N THR A 235 -1.52 -23.76 10.39
CA THR A 235 -2.31 -24.89 10.86
C THR A 235 -1.64 -25.54 12.07
N LYS A 236 -2.42 -25.76 13.13
CA LYS A 236 -2.00 -26.54 14.31
C LYS A 236 -2.83 -27.82 14.36
N THR A 237 -2.18 -28.95 14.60
CA THR A 237 -2.79 -30.27 14.76
C THR A 237 -2.32 -30.88 16.07
N ASP A 238 -3.00 -31.93 16.53
CA ASP A 238 -2.64 -32.66 17.76
C ASP A 238 -1.24 -33.32 17.68
N LYS A 239 -0.66 -33.42 16.48
CA LYS A 239 0.63 -34.07 16.20
C LYS A 239 1.78 -33.10 15.90
N GLY A 240 1.51 -31.80 15.80
CA GLY A 240 2.49 -30.81 15.35
C GLY A 240 1.84 -29.64 14.62
N TRP A 241 2.66 -28.72 14.11
CA TRP A 241 2.19 -27.53 13.41
C TRP A 241 2.84 -27.39 12.04
N SER A 242 2.14 -26.70 11.15
CA SER A 242 2.65 -26.38 9.81
C SER A 242 2.33 -24.93 9.44
N VAL A 243 3.31 -24.26 8.84
CA VAL A 243 3.19 -22.91 8.30
C VAL A 243 3.32 -22.99 6.79
N LEU A 244 2.27 -22.66 6.05
CA LEU A 244 2.32 -22.43 4.61
C LEU A 244 2.59 -20.96 4.34
N VAL A 245 3.49 -20.68 3.41
CA VAL A 245 3.88 -19.34 2.99
C VAL A 245 3.82 -19.29 1.47
N TRP A 246 2.76 -18.70 0.94
CA TRP A 246 2.61 -18.51 -0.50
C TRP A 246 3.04 -17.11 -0.90
N MET A 247 4.08 -17.05 -1.72
CA MET A 247 4.70 -15.83 -2.21
C MET A 247 4.38 -15.63 -3.69
N ASP A 248 4.00 -14.41 -4.05
CA ASP A 248 3.88 -13.95 -5.45
C ASP A 248 5.19 -14.02 -6.24
N HIS A 249 6.32 -14.15 -5.53
CA HIS A 249 7.66 -14.16 -6.07
C HIS A 249 8.02 -15.59 -6.53
N GLY A 250 8.03 -15.79 -7.85
CA GLY A 250 8.32 -17.07 -8.52
C GLY A 250 9.56 -16.97 -9.41
N ARG A 251 9.37 -17.28 -10.70
CA ARG A 251 10.35 -17.06 -11.78
C ARG A 251 10.64 -15.56 -11.96
N PRO A 252 11.80 -15.17 -12.53
CA PRO A 252 12.12 -13.77 -12.84
C PRO A 252 11.01 -13.05 -13.63
N LEU A 253 10.86 -11.73 -13.42
CA LEU A 253 9.78 -10.94 -14.03
C LEU A 253 9.90 -10.83 -15.55
N ASP A 254 11.13 -10.92 -16.08
CA ASP A 254 11.46 -11.03 -17.52
C ASP A 254 10.96 -12.34 -18.15
N LYS A 255 10.77 -13.39 -17.35
CA LYS A 255 10.28 -14.73 -17.75
C LYS A 255 8.84 -14.99 -17.33
N SER A 256 8.16 -13.99 -16.77
CA SER A 256 6.77 -14.03 -16.31
C SER A 256 5.87 -13.22 -17.25
N PRO A 257 4.52 -13.30 -17.15
CA PRO A 257 3.64 -12.62 -18.09
C PRO A 257 3.85 -11.09 -18.09
N PRO A 258 3.87 -10.43 -19.26
CA PRO A 258 4.24 -9.03 -19.38
C PRO A 258 3.16 -8.09 -18.79
N GLY A 259 3.63 -6.99 -18.20
CA GLY A 259 2.80 -5.96 -17.57
C GLY A 259 3.48 -4.58 -17.61
N PRO A 260 3.03 -3.60 -16.81
CA PRO A 260 3.57 -2.23 -16.82
C PRO A 260 5.09 -2.10 -16.64
N TRP A 261 5.73 -3.09 -16.02
CA TRP A 261 7.18 -3.15 -15.83
C TRP A 261 7.96 -3.61 -17.07
N THR A 262 7.34 -4.18 -18.10
CA THR A 262 8.07 -4.76 -19.26
C THR A 262 8.97 -3.71 -19.94
N HIS A 263 8.45 -2.52 -20.23
CA HIS A 263 9.24 -1.39 -20.77
C HIS A 263 10.39 -0.95 -19.84
N HIS A 264 10.30 -1.24 -18.53
CA HIS A 264 11.36 -0.94 -17.55
C HIS A 264 12.45 -2.02 -17.57
N ILE A 265 12.08 -3.28 -17.81
CA ILE A 265 13.01 -4.38 -18.04
C ILE A 265 13.81 -4.13 -19.33
N GLU A 266 13.13 -3.80 -20.43
CA GLU A 266 13.74 -3.45 -21.72
C GLU A 266 14.72 -2.27 -21.62
N SER A 267 14.44 -1.29 -20.76
CA SER A 267 15.33 -0.15 -20.47
C SER A 267 16.40 -0.44 -19.40
N LYS A 268 16.62 -1.72 -19.05
CA LYS A 268 17.64 -2.21 -18.12
C LYS A 268 17.52 -1.62 -16.71
N ALA A 269 16.29 -1.46 -16.23
CA ALA A 269 16.06 -1.04 -14.84
C ALA A 269 16.67 -2.04 -13.85
N THR A 270 17.31 -1.51 -12.81
CA THR A 270 17.87 -2.31 -11.72
C THR A 270 16.84 -2.45 -10.60
N SER A 271 16.69 -3.66 -10.06
CA SER A 271 15.94 -3.87 -8.80
C SER A 271 16.86 -3.60 -7.61
N LEU A 272 16.36 -2.83 -6.66
CA LEU A 272 17.08 -2.59 -5.40
C LEU A 272 16.75 -3.72 -4.42
N PRO A 273 17.74 -4.40 -3.83
CA PRO A 273 17.49 -5.45 -2.85
C PRO A 273 16.96 -4.88 -1.54
N VAL A 274 16.16 -5.67 -0.81
CA VAL A 274 15.68 -5.31 0.52
C VAL A 274 16.85 -5.36 1.51
N LEU A 275 17.34 -4.19 1.91
CA LEU A 275 18.50 -4.02 2.78
C LEU A 275 18.08 -4.17 4.24
N GLN A 276 18.29 -5.37 4.79
CA GLN A 276 17.99 -5.68 6.19
C GLN A 276 19.23 -5.42 7.06
N HIS A 277 19.20 -4.37 7.87
CA HIS A 277 20.28 -4.07 8.82
C HIS A 277 20.05 -4.79 10.15
N HIS A 278 21.05 -5.55 10.60
CA HIS A 278 21.05 -6.15 11.93
C HIS A 278 22.35 -5.90 12.67
N HIS A 279 22.24 -5.78 14.00
CA HIS A 279 23.39 -5.60 14.87
C HIS A 279 24.42 -6.74 14.67
N LYS A 280 25.67 -6.37 14.37
CA LYS A 280 26.79 -7.29 14.08
C LYS A 280 26.57 -8.24 12.88
N MET A 281 25.66 -7.96 11.95
CA MET A 281 25.40 -8.80 10.77
C MET A 281 26.67 -9.16 9.98
N ALA A 282 27.61 -8.23 9.82
CA ALA A 282 28.89 -8.46 9.14
C ALA A 282 29.80 -9.52 9.79
N PHE A 283 29.54 -9.90 11.04
CA PHE A 283 30.27 -10.94 11.77
C PHE A 283 29.50 -12.27 11.84
N ARG A 284 28.30 -12.34 11.26
CA ARG A 284 27.46 -13.55 11.24
C ARG A 284 27.67 -14.28 9.91
N ASN A 285 28.29 -15.46 9.95
CA ASN A 285 28.56 -16.28 8.77
C ASN A 285 27.39 -17.23 8.46
N THR A 286 26.99 -17.32 7.19
CA THR A 286 26.10 -18.36 6.67
C THR A 286 26.90 -19.51 6.07
N ALA A 287 26.44 -20.75 6.31
CA ALA A 287 27.01 -21.94 5.67
C ALA A 287 26.47 -22.13 4.23
N ASN A 288 25.21 -21.74 3.98
CA ASN A 288 24.54 -21.96 2.70
C ASN A 288 24.53 -20.66 1.86
N ARG A 289 25.66 -20.35 1.21
CA ARG A 289 25.63 -19.41 0.06
C ARG A 289 25.04 -20.18 -1.13
N LEU A 290 24.05 -19.60 -1.80
CA LEU A 290 23.55 -20.16 -3.05
C LEU A 290 24.62 -20.02 -4.14
N GLU A 291 24.66 -21.00 -5.05
CA GLU A 291 25.37 -20.90 -6.31
C GLU A 291 24.94 -19.61 -7.04
N PRO A 292 25.86 -18.67 -7.34
CA PRO A 292 25.49 -17.40 -7.98
C PRO A 292 24.75 -17.59 -9.32
N GLY A 293 25.07 -18.67 -10.05
CA GLY A 293 24.56 -18.95 -11.39
C GLY A 293 23.03 -19.08 -11.49
N ALA A 294 22.35 -19.57 -10.44
CA ALA A 294 20.90 -19.80 -10.49
C ALA A 294 20.10 -18.50 -10.66
N ASN A 295 20.56 -17.40 -10.05
CA ASN A 295 19.92 -16.08 -10.14
C ASN A 295 20.67 -15.11 -11.08
N ALA A 296 21.89 -15.42 -11.51
CA ALA A 296 22.71 -14.55 -12.37
C ALA A 296 22.13 -14.30 -13.77
N SER A 297 21.12 -15.07 -14.21
CA SER A 297 20.44 -14.91 -15.50
C SER A 297 19.17 -14.05 -15.47
N ALA A 298 18.79 -13.51 -14.30
CA ALA A 298 17.61 -12.65 -14.16
C ALA A 298 17.97 -11.19 -14.45
N GLU A 299 17.23 -10.52 -15.33
CA GLU A 299 17.45 -9.09 -15.62
C GLU A 299 17.00 -8.22 -14.43
N VAL A 300 15.97 -8.65 -13.70
CA VAL A 300 15.46 -7.98 -12.49
C VAL A 300 15.47 -8.94 -11.29
N PRO A 301 16.61 -9.10 -10.59
CA PRO A 301 16.75 -10.03 -9.46
C PRO A 301 16.09 -9.52 -8.16
N GLN A 302 14.95 -10.10 -7.80
CA GLN A 302 14.24 -9.76 -6.56
C GLN A 302 14.77 -10.54 -5.35
N SER A 303 15.31 -9.84 -4.34
CA SER A 303 15.84 -10.47 -3.11
C SER A 303 14.82 -11.35 -2.39
N THR A 304 13.53 -11.00 -2.48
CA THR A 304 12.41 -11.72 -1.86
C THR A 304 12.23 -13.12 -2.44
N ALA A 305 12.46 -13.32 -3.75
CA ALA A 305 12.32 -14.61 -4.42
C ALA A 305 13.32 -15.68 -3.94
N VAL A 306 14.34 -15.25 -3.20
CA VAL A 306 15.44 -16.06 -2.64
C VAL A 306 15.16 -16.50 -1.19
N LEU A 307 14.25 -15.83 -0.47
CA LEU A 307 13.94 -16.17 0.94
C LEU A 307 13.63 -17.66 1.17
N PRO A 308 12.81 -18.34 0.33
CA PRO A 308 12.51 -19.76 0.50
C PRO A 308 13.72 -20.70 0.37
N LEU A 309 14.77 -20.27 -0.31
CA LEU A 309 15.96 -21.09 -0.59
C LEU A 309 17.02 -20.94 0.51
N GLN A 310 16.98 -19.84 1.26
CA GLN A 310 17.95 -19.50 2.30
C GLN A 310 17.36 -19.46 3.72
N TYR A 311 16.12 -19.93 3.91
CA TYR A 311 15.38 -19.66 5.15
C TYR A 311 16.02 -20.25 6.41
N GLU A 312 16.62 -21.45 6.33
CA GLU A 312 17.45 -22.02 7.41
C GLU A 312 18.62 -21.09 7.80
N SER A 313 19.26 -20.48 6.80
CA SER A 313 20.36 -19.54 7.05
C SER A 313 19.87 -18.21 7.61
N ILE A 314 18.67 -17.75 7.23
CA ILE A 314 18.06 -16.57 7.85
C ILE A 314 17.76 -16.86 9.33
N LEU A 315 17.09 -17.98 9.65
CA LEU A 315 16.79 -18.39 11.03
C LEU A 315 18.06 -18.58 11.90
N SER A 316 19.20 -18.98 11.30
CA SER A 316 20.49 -19.03 11.99
C SER A 316 21.11 -17.64 12.18
N LEU A 317 21.05 -16.77 11.17
CA LEU A 317 21.52 -15.39 11.21
C LEU A 317 20.77 -14.51 12.20
N VAL A 318 19.57 -14.92 12.65
CA VAL A 318 18.73 -14.14 13.58
C VAL A 318 18.54 -14.82 14.94
N ASP A 319 19.34 -15.86 15.23
CA ASP A 319 19.33 -16.64 16.48
C ASP A 319 18.02 -17.40 16.80
N LEU A 320 17.04 -17.40 15.88
CA LEU A 320 15.72 -18.04 16.05
C LEU A 320 15.73 -19.56 15.87
N ASN A 321 16.79 -20.16 15.34
CA ASN A 321 16.91 -21.62 15.09
C ASN A 321 16.60 -22.52 16.30
N ARG A 322 16.66 -22.01 17.54
CA ARG A 322 16.28 -22.76 18.76
C ARG A 322 14.79 -22.71 19.08
N GLN A 323 14.12 -21.61 18.74
CA GLN A 323 12.69 -21.38 19.00
C GLN A 323 11.83 -21.87 17.83
N ALA A 324 12.33 -21.69 16.60
CA ALA A 324 11.65 -22.01 15.36
C ALA A 324 11.09 -23.45 15.25
N PRO A 325 11.68 -24.50 15.84
CA PRO A 325 11.05 -25.83 15.85
C PRO A 325 9.86 -25.98 16.80
N GLN A 326 9.77 -25.13 17.83
CA GLN A 326 8.77 -25.23 18.91
C GLN A 326 7.61 -24.26 18.73
N ASP A 327 7.83 -23.10 18.10
CA ASP A 327 6.83 -22.06 17.91
C ASP A 327 6.75 -21.58 16.45
N PRO A 328 5.59 -21.72 15.77
CA PRO A 328 5.40 -21.16 14.42
C PRO A 328 5.55 -19.64 14.35
N LEU A 329 5.39 -18.89 15.45
CA LEU A 329 5.63 -17.44 15.47
C LEU A 329 7.10 -17.12 15.19
N ALA A 330 8.05 -17.84 15.80
CA ALA A 330 9.48 -17.67 15.56
C ALA A 330 9.86 -17.96 14.10
N VAL A 331 9.12 -18.85 13.42
CA VAL A 331 9.28 -19.07 11.97
C VAL A 331 8.71 -17.93 11.13
N CYS A 332 7.64 -17.27 11.57
CA CYS A 332 7.02 -16.16 10.83
C CYS A 332 7.79 -14.84 10.98
N MET A 333 8.46 -14.60 12.11
CA MET A 333 9.14 -13.33 12.44
C MET A 333 10.07 -12.80 11.33
N PRO A 334 10.91 -13.62 10.65
CA PRO A 334 11.73 -13.10 9.56
C PRO A 334 10.97 -12.60 8.33
N LEU A 335 9.76 -13.12 8.06
CA LEU A 335 8.91 -12.61 6.97
C LEU A 335 8.36 -11.22 7.30
N PHE A 336 7.86 -11.05 8.53
CA PHE A 336 7.39 -9.76 9.04
C PHE A 336 8.52 -8.72 9.05
N ALA A 337 9.71 -9.08 9.52
CA ALA A 337 10.87 -8.20 9.48
C ALA A 337 11.27 -7.84 8.04
N HIS A 338 11.33 -8.80 7.13
CA HIS A 338 11.65 -8.54 5.72
C HIS A 338 10.64 -7.56 5.08
N THR A 339 9.34 -7.75 5.33
CA THR A 339 8.29 -6.80 4.93
C THR A 339 8.55 -5.42 5.53
N ALA A 340 8.80 -5.32 6.84
CA ALA A 340 9.07 -4.05 7.52
C ALA A 340 10.28 -3.30 6.92
N PHE A 341 11.36 -4.01 6.56
CA PHE A 341 12.50 -3.40 5.85
C PHE A 341 12.15 -2.93 4.42
N SER A 342 11.29 -3.66 3.69
CA SER A 342 10.83 -3.23 2.37
C SER A 342 9.95 -1.98 2.43
N GLU A 343 9.07 -1.88 3.43
CA GLU A 343 8.26 -0.70 3.69
C GLU A 343 9.11 0.48 4.18
N LEU A 344 10.13 0.24 5.02
CA LEU A 344 11.08 1.26 5.44
C LEU A 344 11.81 1.89 4.25
N GLN A 345 12.29 1.07 3.31
CA GLN A 345 12.93 1.56 2.07
C GLN A 345 11.95 2.37 1.21
N PHE A 346 10.71 1.91 1.06
CA PHE A 346 9.66 2.63 0.35
C PHE A 346 9.35 3.99 0.99
N LEU A 347 9.14 4.05 2.31
CA LEU A 347 8.87 5.31 3.02
C LEU A 347 10.05 6.28 2.91
N ASN A 348 11.31 5.80 2.97
CA ASN A 348 12.49 6.64 2.77
C ASN A 348 12.55 7.23 1.35
N LEU A 349 12.17 6.46 0.31
CA LEU A 349 12.03 6.98 -1.05
C LEU A 349 10.93 8.05 -1.13
N MET A 350 9.76 7.77 -0.56
CA MET A 350 8.62 8.70 -0.57
C MET A 350 8.96 10.01 0.15
N GLU A 351 9.59 9.95 1.32
CA GLU A 351 10.04 11.12 2.07
C GLU A 351 10.96 12.01 1.22
N SER A 352 11.98 11.42 0.58
CA SER A 352 12.90 12.14 -0.31
C SER A 352 12.15 12.83 -1.47
N LYS A 353 11.16 12.17 -2.09
CA LYS A 353 10.41 12.75 -3.21
C LYS A 353 9.39 13.81 -2.76
N ILE A 354 8.75 13.63 -1.61
CA ILE A 354 7.84 14.60 -0.99
C ILE A 354 8.59 15.89 -0.63
N GLN A 355 9.75 15.77 0.03
CA GLN A 355 10.62 16.92 0.35
C GLN A 355 11.09 17.65 -0.92
N SER A 356 11.54 16.89 -1.94
CA SER A 356 11.94 17.46 -3.22
C SER A 356 10.80 18.24 -3.90
N GLN A 357 9.58 17.70 -3.93
CA GLN A 357 8.44 18.39 -4.55
C GLN A 357 7.97 19.59 -3.72
N THR A 358 8.07 19.52 -2.40
CA THR A 358 7.76 20.67 -1.52
C THR A 358 8.71 21.84 -1.80
N ASN A 359 10.00 21.56 -1.98
CA ASN A 359 10.99 22.58 -2.36
C ASN A 359 10.72 23.16 -3.77
N ASN A 360 10.24 22.35 -4.72
CA ASN A 360 9.87 22.81 -6.06
C ASN A 360 8.68 23.80 -6.04
N ILE A 361 7.70 23.63 -5.15
CA ILE A 361 6.60 24.61 -4.97
C ILE A 361 7.16 25.98 -4.62
N ILE A 362 8.13 26.03 -3.70
CA ILE A 362 8.73 27.29 -3.22
C ILE A 362 9.50 27.97 -4.37
N ASN A 363 10.24 27.20 -5.15
CA ASN A 363 11.23 27.69 -6.13
C ASN A 363 10.71 27.76 -7.58
N GLU A 364 9.46 28.21 -7.80
CA GLU A 364 8.90 28.52 -9.14
C GLU A 364 8.57 27.36 -10.10
N GLY A 365 8.34 26.12 -9.63
CA GLY A 365 7.84 25.03 -10.49
C GLY A 365 6.39 25.21 -11.01
N ASP A 366 6.06 24.51 -12.11
CA ASP A 366 4.69 24.36 -12.63
C ASP A 366 3.80 23.71 -11.56
N LEU A 367 2.72 24.40 -11.20
CA LEU A 367 1.86 24.04 -10.08
C LEU A 367 0.84 22.95 -10.40
N THR A 368 0.59 22.68 -11.68
CA THR A 368 -0.50 21.77 -12.10
C THR A 368 -0.11 20.29 -11.93
N ASP A 369 1.05 19.87 -12.43
CA ASP A 369 1.61 18.53 -12.21
C ASP A 369 1.91 18.28 -10.72
N VAL A 370 2.41 19.29 -10.00
CA VAL A 370 2.75 19.14 -8.58
C VAL A 370 1.55 18.75 -7.72
N LEU A 371 0.36 19.34 -7.96
CA LEU A 371 -0.87 18.96 -7.25
C LEU A 371 -1.25 17.49 -7.53
N GLY A 372 -1.23 17.08 -8.79
CA GLY A 372 -1.51 15.69 -9.19
C GLY A 372 -0.51 14.70 -8.58
N THR A 373 0.76 15.08 -8.52
CA THR A 373 1.82 14.28 -7.91
C THR A 373 1.65 14.11 -6.40
N PHE A 374 1.26 15.14 -5.65
CA PHE A 374 0.98 14.98 -4.21
C PHE A 374 -0.29 14.17 -3.92
N GLN A 375 -1.33 14.29 -4.76
CA GLN A 375 -2.51 13.42 -4.68
C GLN A 375 -2.14 11.95 -4.96
N TYR A 376 -1.32 11.70 -5.99
CA TYR A 376 -0.80 10.38 -6.32
C TYR A 376 0.01 9.77 -5.17
N PHE A 377 0.94 10.54 -4.58
CA PHE A 377 1.70 10.11 -3.38
C PHE A 377 0.79 9.80 -2.19
N SER A 378 -0.24 10.61 -1.97
CA SER A 378 -1.23 10.38 -0.90
C SER A 378 -2.01 9.09 -1.12
N ASN A 379 -2.38 8.77 -2.35
CA ASN A 379 -3.11 7.54 -2.68
C ASN A 379 -2.27 6.28 -2.42
N ILE A 380 -0.99 6.31 -2.82
CA ILE A 380 -0.06 5.21 -2.55
C ILE A 380 0.16 5.07 -1.04
N LEU A 381 0.54 6.14 -0.33
CA LEU A 381 0.77 6.09 1.12
C LEU A 381 -0.45 5.58 1.89
N ASN A 382 -1.68 5.98 1.51
CA ASN A 382 -2.90 5.45 2.11
C ASN A 382 -3.15 3.95 1.83
N ARG A 383 -2.60 3.39 0.75
CA ARG A 383 -2.64 1.94 0.49
C ARG A 383 -1.59 1.22 1.35
N HIS A 384 -0.35 1.70 1.41
CA HIS A 384 0.69 1.12 2.28
C HIS A 384 0.31 1.20 3.77
N ALA A 385 -0.22 2.34 4.24
CA ALA A 385 -0.72 2.49 5.61
C ALA A 385 -1.73 1.40 6.01
N ARG A 386 -2.66 1.04 5.10
CA ARG A 386 -3.61 -0.06 5.33
C ARG A 386 -2.91 -1.42 5.38
N GLN A 387 -2.01 -1.70 4.44
CA GLN A 387 -1.24 -2.94 4.39
C GLN A 387 -0.35 -3.13 5.64
N MET A 388 0.31 -2.07 6.11
CA MET A 388 1.13 -2.08 7.33
C MET A 388 0.29 -2.24 8.60
N HIS A 389 -0.87 -1.56 8.69
CA HIS A 389 -1.80 -1.72 9.81
C HIS A 389 -2.35 -3.15 9.92
N ASP A 390 -2.71 -3.75 8.78
CA ASP A 390 -3.16 -5.15 8.73
C ASP A 390 -2.02 -6.13 9.10
N SER A 391 -0.78 -5.84 8.66
CA SER A 391 0.42 -6.60 9.04
C SER A 391 0.71 -6.50 10.55
N HIS A 392 0.70 -5.29 11.12
CA HIS A 392 0.85 -5.06 12.56
C HIS A 392 -0.22 -5.81 13.38
N ARG A 393 -1.48 -5.73 12.94
CA ARG A 393 -2.60 -6.46 13.56
C ARG A 393 -2.42 -7.98 13.49
N ALA A 394 -1.94 -8.50 12.36
CA ALA A 394 -1.63 -9.91 12.18
C ALA A 394 -0.53 -10.37 13.15
N LEU A 395 0.57 -9.62 13.24
CA LEU A 395 1.66 -9.89 14.17
C LEU A 395 1.17 -9.89 15.63
N TYR A 396 0.48 -8.83 16.06
CA TYR A 396 -0.06 -8.70 17.41
C TYR A 396 -0.91 -9.92 17.83
N ARG A 397 -1.80 -10.39 16.94
CA ARG A 397 -2.64 -11.58 17.19
C ARG A 397 -1.84 -12.88 17.29
N LEU A 398 -0.74 -13.02 16.55
CA LEU A 398 0.15 -14.16 16.72
C LEU A 398 0.88 -14.12 18.07
N VAL A 399 1.39 -12.95 18.48
CA VAL A 399 2.06 -12.77 19.78
C VAL A 399 1.09 -13.11 20.92
N GLU A 400 -0.11 -12.53 20.92
CA GLU A 400 -1.17 -12.80 21.91
C GLU A 400 -1.46 -14.31 22.04
N ARG A 401 -1.59 -15.02 20.91
CA ARG A 401 -1.84 -16.46 20.89
C ARG A 401 -0.66 -17.30 21.39
N SER A 402 0.58 -16.89 21.12
CA SER A 402 1.78 -17.57 21.62
C SER A 402 1.84 -17.51 23.16
N THR A 403 1.57 -16.33 23.74
CA THR A 403 1.55 -16.14 25.20
C THR A 403 0.41 -16.88 25.90
N GLN A 404 -0.80 -16.91 25.32
CA GLN A 404 -1.92 -17.67 25.91
C GLN A 404 -1.65 -19.18 25.94
N GLY A 405 -1.04 -19.74 24.89
CA GLY A 405 -0.69 -21.17 24.83
C GLY A 405 0.42 -21.59 25.81
N GLN A 406 1.28 -20.65 26.24
CA GLN A 406 2.26 -20.90 27.30
C GLN A 406 1.62 -20.85 28.69
N ALA A 407 0.66 -19.95 28.91
CA ALA A 407 -0.05 -19.81 30.19
C ALA A 407 -0.91 -21.05 30.53
N SER A 408 -1.59 -21.65 29.55
CA SER A 408 -2.40 -22.86 29.76
C SER A 408 -1.59 -24.07 30.18
N ASN A 409 -0.35 -24.21 29.68
CA ASN A 409 0.51 -25.35 30.00
C ASN A 409 1.24 -25.18 31.34
N GLY A 410 1.23 -23.96 31.92
CA GLY A 410 1.88 -23.67 33.21
C GLY A 410 0.99 -23.91 34.45
N SER A 411 -0.33 -24.06 34.29
CA SER A 411 -1.26 -24.12 35.44
C SER A 411 -1.42 -25.50 36.09
N GLU A 412 -1.05 -26.59 35.43
CA GLU A 412 -1.24 -27.96 35.99
C GLU A 412 -0.18 -28.37 37.03
N LEU A 413 0.92 -27.62 37.17
CA LEU A 413 2.07 -27.97 38.02
C LEU A 413 2.16 -27.22 39.36
N ARG A 414 1.11 -26.48 39.78
CA ARG A 414 1.12 -25.66 41.01
C ARG A 414 0.25 -26.18 42.17
N ASN A 415 -0.28 -27.39 42.11
CA ASN A 415 -1.10 -27.99 43.18
C ASN A 415 -0.47 -29.24 43.80
N GLN A 416 0.77 -29.13 44.29
CA GLN A 416 1.31 -30.03 45.32
C GLN A 416 2.04 -29.20 46.39
N MET A 417 1.43 -29.08 47.58
CA MET A 417 2.11 -28.59 48.78
C MET A 417 2.99 -29.70 49.37
N PRO A 418 4.29 -29.48 49.63
CA PRO A 418 5.08 -30.35 50.50
C PRO A 418 4.86 -29.95 51.97
N ILE A 419 4.60 -30.95 52.81
CA ILE A 419 4.53 -30.81 54.26
C ILE A 419 5.93 -30.50 54.82
N ASN A 420 6.03 -29.53 55.72
CA ASN A 420 7.26 -29.22 56.46
C ASN A 420 7.73 -30.43 57.27
N ASN A 421 8.99 -30.83 57.12
CA ASN A 421 9.73 -31.57 58.15
C ASN A 421 11.21 -31.17 58.11
N VAL A 422 11.74 -30.79 59.27
CA VAL A 422 13.12 -30.37 59.50
C VAL A 422 13.84 -31.44 60.34
N PRO A 423 15.10 -31.74 60.05
CA PRO A 423 16.06 -32.06 61.09
C PRO A 423 17.30 -31.13 61.07
N PRO A 424 17.94 -30.87 62.21
CA PRO A 424 19.01 -29.87 62.33
C PRO A 424 20.40 -30.45 61.97
N GLY A 425 21.22 -29.66 61.27
CA GLY A 425 22.63 -29.93 61.01
C GLY A 425 23.49 -28.72 61.38
N THR A 426 24.47 -28.91 62.26
CA THR A 426 25.18 -27.81 62.96
C THR A 426 26.58 -27.56 62.42
N SER A 427 26.93 -26.27 62.29
CA SER A 427 28.29 -25.68 62.30
C SER A 427 29.30 -25.89 61.14
N SER A 428 29.98 -24.78 60.82
CA SER A 428 31.36 -24.66 60.28
C SER A 428 31.60 -25.12 58.82
N SER A 429 32.54 -24.55 58.04
CA SER A 429 33.23 -23.23 58.11
C SER A 429 33.94 -22.93 56.77
N THR A 430 34.36 -21.67 56.56
CA THR A 430 35.38 -21.21 55.57
C THR A 430 35.21 -21.52 54.07
N GLY A 431 35.08 -20.48 53.22
CA GLY A 431 35.05 -20.66 51.76
C GLY A 431 34.90 -19.38 50.92
N ARG A 432 35.82 -18.42 51.03
CA ARG A 432 35.80 -17.11 50.33
C ARG A 432 35.99 -17.24 48.81
N ARG A 433 35.00 -16.91 47.95
CA ARG A 433 35.20 -16.22 46.64
C ARG A 433 33.92 -15.83 45.86
N LYS A 434 33.92 -14.57 45.39
CA LYS A 434 33.27 -14.00 44.18
C LYS A 434 31.77 -14.20 43.93
N ASN A 435 30.97 -13.23 44.39
CA ASN A 435 29.80 -12.75 43.64
C ASN A 435 30.29 -11.69 42.63
N SER A 436 30.40 -12.05 41.35
CA SER A 436 30.67 -11.11 40.23
C SER A 436 30.11 -11.60 38.89
N ASP A 437 29.94 -12.90 38.74
CA ASP A 437 29.71 -13.51 37.43
C ASP A 437 28.20 -13.59 37.10
N SER A 438 27.32 -13.55 38.12
CA SER A 438 25.86 -13.52 37.95
C SER A 438 25.35 -12.26 37.27
N ASP A 439 25.93 -11.10 37.61
CA ASP A 439 25.44 -9.81 37.12
C ASP A 439 26.01 -9.51 35.73
N THR A 440 27.25 -9.93 35.47
CA THR A 440 27.84 -9.90 34.12
C THR A 440 27.06 -10.80 33.16
N ALA A 441 26.64 -12.01 33.60
CA ALA A 441 25.78 -12.88 32.82
C ALA A 441 24.36 -12.30 32.60
N ARG A 442 23.77 -11.64 33.60
CA ARG A 442 22.47 -10.96 33.48
C ARG A 442 22.51 -9.75 32.55
N ILE A 443 23.59 -8.96 32.59
CA ILE A 443 23.81 -7.82 31.67
C ILE A 443 24.05 -8.33 30.24
N SER A 444 24.83 -9.39 30.07
CA SER A 444 25.00 -10.05 28.76
C SER A 444 23.68 -10.63 28.22
N ALA A 445 22.85 -11.24 29.07
CA ALA A 445 21.53 -11.74 28.67
C ALA A 445 20.57 -10.60 28.29
N ARG A 446 20.57 -9.48 29.02
CA ARG A 446 19.83 -8.26 28.64
C ARG A 446 20.32 -7.65 27.33
N SER A 447 21.63 -7.68 27.06
CA SER A 447 22.19 -7.23 25.78
C SER A 447 21.81 -8.14 24.60
N ILE A 448 21.48 -9.41 24.84
CA ILE A 448 21.02 -10.36 23.81
C ILE A 448 19.53 -10.17 23.52
N ALA A 449 18.75 -9.60 24.45
CA ALA A 449 17.34 -9.24 24.23
C ALA A 449 17.16 -8.05 23.26
N ALA A 450 18.19 -7.24 23.02
CA ALA A 450 18.18 -6.14 22.05
C ALA A 450 18.39 -6.64 20.59
N SER A 451 17.65 -7.67 20.18
CA SER A 451 17.59 -8.16 18.81
C SER A 451 16.39 -7.54 18.09
N ALA A 452 16.60 -7.08 16.84
CA ALA A 452 15.52 -6.62 15.96
C ALA A 452 14.49 -7.74 15.69
N PHE A 453 14.89 -9.01 15.85
CA PHE A 453 13.99 -10.16 15.81
C PHE A 453 13.53 -10.54 17.22
N THR A 454 12.80 -9.63 17.84
CA THR A 454 11.97 -9.92 19.01
C THR A 454 10.51 -9.57 18.71
N THR A 455 9.57 -10.19 19.41
CA THR A 455 8.13 -9.90 19.25
C THR A 455 7.81 -8.45 19.62
N GLU A 456 8.42 -7.94 20.69
CA GLU A 456 8.25 -6.56 21.16
C GLU A 456 8.89 -5.57 20.18
N GLY A 457 10.16 -5.76 19.79
CA GLY A 457 10.85 -4.88 18.85
C GLY A 457 10.17 -4.81 17.48
N LEU A 458 9.68 -5.93 16.96
CA LEU A 458 9.01 -5.95 15.66
C LEU A 458 7.61 -5.30 15.70
N LEU A 459 6.91 -5.34 16.85
CA LEU A 459 5.68 -4.56 17.05
C LEU A 459 5.99 -3.06 17.14
N GLU A 460 7.09 -2.67 17.78
CA GLU A 460 7.58 -1.30 17.83
C GLU A 460 7.97 -0.78 16.42
N ASP A 461 8.71 -1.57 15.64
CA ASP A 461 9.07 -1.25 14.25
C ASP A 461 7.82 -0.97 13.39
N TYR A 462 6.81 -1.84 13.45
CA TYR A 462 5.56 -1.63 12.71
C TYR A 462 4.78 -0.41 13.22
N ASN A 463 4.83 -0.09 14.51
CA ASN A 463 4.21 1.12 15.04
C ASN A 463 4.93 2.39 14.52
N GLU A 464 6.26 2.41 14.54
CA GLU A 464 7.07 3.51 14.00
C GLU A 464 6.86 3.71 12.49
N LEU A 465 6.81 2.63 11.70
CA LEU A 465 6.48 2.68 10.28
C LEU A 465 5.10 3.31 10.02
N ASN A 466 4.09 2.96 10.84
CA ASN A 466 2.77 3.58 10.76
C ASN A 466 2.81 5.06 11.15
N VAL A 467 3.56 5.47 12.18
CA VAL A 467 3.75 6.89 12.54
C VAL A 467 4.39 7.66 11.38
N ARG A 468 5.52 7.18 10.84
CA ARG A 468 6.21 7.81 9.71
C ARG A 468 5.33 7.94 8.46
N CYS A 469 4.55 6.92 8.12
CA CYS A 469 3.63 6.99 6.98
C CYS A 469 2.52 8.03 7.17
N ASN A 470 1.97 8.15 8.38
CA ASN A 470 1.00 9.20 8.72
C ASN A 470 1.61 10.60 8.64
N ASP A 471 2.89 10.76 9.02
CA ASP A 471 3.60 12.03 8.86
C ASP A 471 3.84 12.39 7.39
N LEU A 472 4.20 11.43 6.54
CA LEU A 472 4.30 11.66 5.09
C LEU A 472 2.93 12.00 4.46
N LEU A 473 1.83 11.38 4.89
CA LEU A 473 0.47 11.75 4.48
C LEU A 473 0.11 13.18 4.89
N ARG A 474 0.53 13.60 6.09
CA ARG A 474 0.38 14.98 6.58
C ARG A 474 1.22 15.97 5.76
N MET A 475 2.46 15.62 5.42
CA MET A 475 3.33 16.43 4.54
C MET A 475 2.73 16.56 3.13
N CYS A 476 2.19 15.49 2.54
CA CYS A 476 1.48 15.57 1.27
C CYS A 476 0.26 16.50 1.35
N SER A 477 -0.53 16.40 2.42
CA SER A 477 -1.72 17.26 2.63
C SER A 477 -1.35 18.74 2.80
N GLN A 478 -0.21 19.02 3.45
CA GLN A 478 0.37 20.36 3.53
C GLN A 478 0.87 20.82 2.16
N GLY A 479 1.58 19.98 1.40
CA GLY A 479 2.03 20.26 0.04
C GLY A 479 0.89 20.60 -0.93
N ILE A 480 -0.22 19.85 -0.87
CA ILE A 480 -1.47 20.15 -1.60
C ILE A 480 -2.00 21.54 -1.23
N THR A 481 -2.07 21.85 0.07
CA THR A 481 -2.58 23.15 0.57
C THR A 481 -1.68 24.31 0.12
N LEU A 482 -0.36 24.13 0.17
CA LEU A 482 0.62 25.11 -0.29
C LEU A 482 0.55 25.34 -1.81
N ALA A 483 0.42 24.26 -2.60
CA ALA A 483 0.25 24.33 -4.04
C ALA A 483 -1.05 25.08 -4.40
N MET A 484 -2.19 24.70 -3.82
CA MET A 484 -3.47 25.39 -4.03
C MET A 484 -3.41 26.88 -3.63
N GLY A 485 -2.77 27.20 -2.51
CA GLY A 485 -2.54 28.58 -2.08
C GLY A 485 -1.74 29.39 -3.10
N LYS A 486 -0.66 28.81 -3.64
CA LYS A 486 0.18 29.48 -4.66
C LYS A 486 -0.55 29.62 -6.01
N VAL A 487 -1.32 28.62 -6.47
CA VAL A 487 -2.18 28.73 -7.65
C VAL A 487 -3.18 29.88 -7.50
N SER A 488 -3.89 29.94 -6.37
CA SER A 488 -4.90 30.99 -6.13
C SER A 488 -4.29 32.40 -6.11
N ILE A 489 -3.09 32.55 -5.54
CA ILE A 489 -2.33 33.83 -5.58
C ILE A 489 -1.95 34.21 -7.01
N GLU A 490 -1.50 33.24 -7.82
CA GLU A 490 -1.11 33.49 -9.21
C GLU A 490 -2.31 33.84 -10.12
N GLU A 491 -3.43 33.12 -9.97
CA GLU A 491 -4.69 33.46 -10.66
C GLU A 491 -5.20 34.85 -10.25
N SER A 492 -5.15 35.17 -8.95
CA SER A 492 -5.52 36.50 -8.45
C SER A 492 -4.63 37.59 -9.06
N ARG A 493 -3.32 37.37 -9.16
CA ARG A 493 -2.40 38.28 -9.83
C ARG A 493 -2.74 38.44 -11.31
N LYS A 494 -2.97 37.35 -12.05
CA LYS A 494 -3.37 37.39 -13.47
C LYS A 494 -4.69 38.16 -13.66
N ALA A 495 -5.67 37.97 -12.79
CA ALA A 495 -6.94 38.72 -12.81
C ALA A 495 -6.75 40.22 -12.51
N ILE A 496 -5.86 40.58 -11.58
CA ILE A 496 -5.49 41.97 -11.30
C ILE A 496 -4.80 42.60 -12.52
N GLU A 497 -3.86 41.89 -13.15
CA GLU A 497 -3.18 42.38 -14.37
C GLU A 497 -4.14 42.55 -15.55
N GLN A 498 -5.09 41.62 -15.74
CA GLN A 498 -6.19 41.77 -16.71
C GLN A 498 -7.06 42.99 -16.39
N SER A 499 -7.45 43.17 -15.13
CA SER A 499 -8.22 44.35 -14.68
C SER A 499 -7.47 45.66 -14.94
N GLN A 500 -6.14 45.69 -14.76
CA GLN A 500 -5.32 46.86 -15.12
C GLN A 500 -5.26 47.11 -16.64
N ARG A 501 -5.18 46.06 -17.46
CA ARG A 501 -5.23 46.19 -18.94
C ARG A 501 -6.60 46.72 -19.39
N LEU A 502 -7.69 46.19 -18.84
CA LEU A 502 -9.04 46.69 -19.08
C LEU A 502 -9.16 48.16 -18.65
N LYS A 503 -8.67 48.54 -17.46
CA LYS A 503 -8.65 49.93 -17.00
C LYS A 503 -7.94 50.87 -17.99
N LYS A 504 -6.78 50.47 -18.52
CA LYS A 504 -6.05 51.26 -19.54
C LYS A 504 -6.87 51.42 -20.83
N LEU A 505 -7.51 50.35 -21.29
CA LEU A 505 -8.38 50.38 -22.48
C LEU A 505 -9.62 51.27 -22.26
N THR A 506 -10.29 51.18 -21.11
CA THR A 506 -11.44 52.03 -20.77
C THR A 506 -11.05 53.50 -20.73
N VAL A 507 -9.92 53.85 -20.10
CA VAL A 507 -9.41 55.24 -20.09
C VAL A 507 -9.18 55.76 -21.51
N LEU A 508 -8.58 54.94 -22.39
CA LEU A 508 -8.37 55.30 -23.79
C LEU A 508 -9.72 55.52 -24.52
N ALA A 509 -10.66 54.60 -24.37
CA ALA A 509 -11.99 54.68 -24.97
C ALA A 509 -12.78 55.91 -24.49
N THR A 510 -12.73 56.25 -23.20
CA THR A 510 -13.41 57.44 -22.65
C THR A 510 -12.92 58.77 -23.22
N LEU A 511 -11.68 58.82 -23.74
CA LEU A 511 -11.13 60.01 -24.39
C LEU A 511 -11.45 60.02 -25.89
N PHE A 512 -11.27 58.89 -26.59
CA PHE A 512 -11.40 58.85 -28.04
C PHE A 512 -12.85 58.74 -28.55
N ILE A 513 -13.77 58.12 -27.82
CA ILE A 513 -15.18 58.00 -28.28
C ILE A 513 -15.87 59.37 -28.41
N PRO A 514 -15.83 60.27 -27.40
CA PRO A 514 -16.47 61.59 -27.51
C PRO A 514 -15.76 62.51 -28.52
N LEU A 515 -14.43 62.41 -28.61
CA LEU A 515 -13.63 63.16 -29.57
C LEU A 515 -13.94 62.74 -31.01
N GLY A 516 -13.97 61.43 -31.27
CA GLY A 516 -14.28 60.85 -32.58
C GLY A 516 -15.70 61.18 -33.06
N PHE A 517 -16.68 61.12 -32.15
CA PHE A 517 -18.04 61.58 -32.42
C PHE A 517 -18.07 63.06 -32.82
N SER A 518 -17.39 63.93 -32.07
CA SER A 518 -17.31 65.36 -32.37
C SER A 518 -16.69 65.62 -33.75
N THR A 519 -15.59 64.96 -34.08
CA THR A 519 -14.96 65.09 -35.42
C THR A 519 -15.84 64.53 -36.54
N SER A 520 -16.59 63.46 -36.29
CA SER A 520 -17.52 62.91 -37.29
C SER A 520 -18.71 63.82 -37.55
N LEU A 521 -19.22 64.49 -36.51
CA LEU A 521 -20.35 65.43 -36.62
C LEU A 521 -19.99 66.67 -37.43
N PHE A 522 -18.77 67.21 -37.26
CA PHE A 522 -18.25 68.31 -38.09
C PHE A 522 -17.69 67.85 -39.46
N GLY A 523 -17.41 66.56 -39.64
CA GLY A 523 -16.97 65.97 -40.91
C GLY A 523 -18.11 65.59 -41.86
N MET A 524 -19.35 65.53 -41.36
CA MET A 524 -20.54 65.41 -42.22
C MET A 524 -20.86 66.76 -42.86
N ASN A 525 -21.08 66.77 -44.18
CA ASN A 525 -21.63 67.92 -44.89
C ASN A 525 -23.11 68.12 -44.51
N ILE A 526 -23.35 68.80 -43.39
CA ILE A 526 -24.69 69.16 -42.91
C ILE A 526 -24.95 70.62 -43.28
N ASP A 527 -25.85 70.86 -44.24
CA ASP A 527 -26.18 72.19 -44.79
C ASP A 527 -26.72 73.21 -43.75
N LEU A 528 -27.01 72.76 -42.52
CA LEU A 528 -27.40 73.63 -41.40
C LEU A 528 -26.25 74.53 -40.90
N LEU A 529 -24.99 74.21 -41.21
CA LEU A 529 -23.81 75.01 -40.87
C LEU A 529 -23.35 75.82 -42.08
N GLY A 530 -23.99 76.97 -42.31
CA GLY A 530 -23.73 77.83 -43.47
C GLY A 530 -22.23 78.08 -43.72
N GLN A 531 -21.76 77.64 -44.90
CA GLN A 531 -20.35 77.42 -45.28
C GLN A 531 -19.40 78.63 -45.18
N SER A 532 -19.87 79.81 -44.78
CA SER A 532 -19.13 81.08 -44.82
C SER A 532 -19.00 81.83 -43.48
N THR A 533 -19.54 81.32 -42.36
CA THR A 533 -19.56 82.09 -41.09
C THR A 533 -19.00 81.38 -39.85
N VAL A 534 -18.84 80.05 -39.87
CA VAL A 534 -18.35 79.31 -38.68
C VAL A 534 -16.82 79.38 -38.60
N LYS A 535 -16.29 80.20 -37.68
CA LYS A 535 -14.84 80.26 -37.42
C LYS A 535 -14.35 78.90 -36.92
N PHE A 536 -13.28 78.37 -37.54
CA PHE A 536 -12.61 77.10 -37.19
C PHE A 536 -12.41 76.86 -35.68
N TRP A 537 -12.18 77.94 -34.92
CA TRP A 537 -12.05 77.93 -33.47
C TRP A 537 -13.24 77.30 -32.70
N TRP A 538 -14.46 77.37 -33.24
CA TRP A 538 -15.64 76.74 -32.61
C TRP A 538 -15.55 75.22 -32.51
N VAL A 539 -14.90 74.55 -33.48
CA VAL A 539 -14.67 73.09 -33.44
C VAL A 539 -13.81 72.73 -32.22
N ILE A 540 -12.79 73.53 -31.93
CA ILE A 540 -11.91 73.35 -30.77
C ILE A 540 -12.70 73.49 -29.46
N VAL A 541 -13.54 74.53 -29.35
CA VAL A 541 -14.36 74.77 -28.14
C VAL A 541 -15.34 73.62 -27.88
N VAL A 542 -16.02 73.12 -28.91
CA VAL A 542 -16.99 72.03 -28.78
C VAL A 542 -16.29 70.71 -28.43
N CYS A 543 -15.20 70.36 -29.12
CA CYS A 543 -14.41 69.16 -28.80
C CYS A 543 -13.84 69.19 -27.38
N VAL A 544 -13.30 70.33 -26.93
CA VAL A 544 -12.78 70.48 -25.55
C VAL A 544 -13.92 70.38 -24.52
N SER A 545 -15.07 71.00 -24.78
CA SER A 545 -16.21 70.95 -23.85
C SER A 545 -16.78 69.54 -23.70
N ILE A 546 -16.93 68.80 -24.80
CA ILE A 546 -17.44 67.42 -24.81
C ILE A 546 -16.46 66.45 -24.15
N THR A 547 -15.15 66.56 -24.44
CA THR A 547 -14.14 65.70 -23.81
C THR A 547 -13.93 66.00 -22.33
N LEU A 548 -13.96 67.27 -21.92
CA LEU A 548 -13.89 67.67 -20.52
C LEU A 548 -15.11 67.16 -19.73
N LEU A 549 -16.32 67.26 -20.31
CA LEU A 549 -17.54 66.76 -19.68
C LEU A 549 -17.50 65.22 -19.53
N ALA A 550 -17.08 64.49 -20.57
CA ALA A 550 -16.90 63.03 -20.47
C ALA A 550 -15.86 62.62 -19.41
N TYR A 551 -14.76 63.36 -19.30
CA TYR A 551 -13.72 63.14 -18.29
C TYR A 551 -14.22 63.44 -16.86
N ILE A 552 -15.04 64.49 -16.68
CA ILE A 552 -15.67 64.80 -15.38
C ILE A 552 -16.64 63.69 -14.97
N PHE A 553 -17.47 63.18 -15.90
CA PHE A 553 -18.37 62.04 -15.61
C PHE A 553 -17.59 60.78 -15.19
N TYR A 554 -16.47 60.48 -15.87
CA TYR A 554 -15.59 59.37 -15.49
C TYR A 554 -15.01 59.51 -14.07
N LEU A 555 -14.59 60.72 -13.67
CA LEU A 555 -14.07 60.98 -12.33
C LEU A 555 -15.15 60.98 -11.24
N TRP A 556 -16.37 61.43 -11.56
CA TRP A 556 -17.48 61.57 -10.62
C TRP A 556 -17.92 60.21 -10.03
N ASP A 557 -18.03 59.19 -10.88
CA ASP A 557 -18.62 57.90 -10.54
C ASP A 557 -17.76 57.10 -9.54
N PHE A 558 -16.44 57.25 -9.58
CA PHE A 558 -15.51 56.44 -8.77
C PHE A 558 -15.42 56.85 -7.29
N ILE A 559 -15.68 58.12 -6.97
CA ILE A 559 -15.47 58.68 -5.62
C ILE A 559 -16.81 58.91 -4.89
N ALA A 560 -17.80 59.53 -5.55
CA ALA A 560 -19.07 59.89 -4.92
C ALA A 560 -19.90 58.66 -4.56
N LEU A 561 -20.04 57.70 -5.48
CA LEU A 561 -20.84 56.49 -5.31
C LEU A 561 -20.36 55.63 -4.13
N ARG A 562 -19.02 55.48 -4.00
CA ARG A 562 -18.38 54.69 -2.94
C ARG A 562 -18.53 55.32 -1.55
N GLN A 563 -18.58 56.66 -1.46
CA GLN A 563 -18.84 57.37 -0.21
C GLN A 563 -20.32 57.33 0.17
N TYR A 564 -21.23 57.49 -0.79
CA TYR A 564 -22.68 57.46 -0.59
C TYR A 564 -23.17 56.08 -0.10
N MET A 565 -22.74 55.00 -0.78
CA MET A 565 -23.09 53.62 -0.38
C MET A 565 -22.55 53.25 1.01
N ARG A 566 -21.36 53.75 1.40
CA ARG A 566 -20.83 53.57 2.77
C ARG A 566 -21.67 54.30 3.83
N ARG A 567 -22.23 55.47 3.52
CA ARG A 567 -23.15 56.19 4.43
C ARG A 567 -24.47 55.42 4.60
N ILE A 568 -25.05 54.91 3.52
CA ILE A 568 -26.29 54.11 3.57
C ILE A 568 -26.10 52.79 4.34
N CYS A 569 -24.99 52.06 4.13
CA CYS A 569 -24.71 50.83 4.87
C CYS A 569 -24.47 51.06 6.38
N LYS A 570 -23.85 52.18 6.77
CA LYS A 570 -23.76 52.58 8.18
C LYS A 570 -25.14 52.95 8.76
N GLY A 571 -25.98 53.63 7.98
CA GLY A 571 -27.37 53.92 8.35
C GLY A 571 -28.18 52.66 8.65
N ARG A 572 -28.16 51.66 7.74
CA ARG A 572 -28.93 50.40 7.93
C ARG A 572 -28.45 49.55 9.10
N ARG A 573 -27.14 49.52 9.44
CA ARG A 573 -26.65 48.84 10.66
C ARG A 573 -26.94 49.60 11.95
N GLY A 574 -27.11 50.92 11.90
CA GLY A 574 -27.56 51.72 13.05
C GLY A 574 -29.03 51.48 13.40
N ILE A 575 -29.90 51.38 12.39
CA ILE A 575 -31.35 51.28 12.58
C ILE A 575 -31.77 49.98 13.31
N TYR A 576 -31.10 48.85 13.05
CA TYR A 576 -31.44 47.58 13.71
C TYR A 576 -30.94 47.46 15.17
N ARG A 577 -30.17 48.43 15.68
CA ARG A 577 -29.66 48.44 17.07
C ARG A 577 -30.18 49.60 17.91
N GLY A 578 -31.00 50.49 17.33
CA GLY A 578 -31.52 51.70 17.98
C GLY A 578 -33.01 51.66 18.35
N SER A 579 -33.72 50.56 18.05
CA SER A 579 -35.17 50.44 18.33
C SER A 579 -35.51 49.89 19.72
N ILE A 580 -34.52 49.77 20.62
CA ILE A 580 -34.69 49.42 22.03
C ILE A 580 -33.84 50.43 22.82
N ASN A 581 -34.46 51.08 23.81
CA ASN A 581 -33.98 52.27 24.54
C ASN A 581 -33.99 53.56 23.68
N GLY A 582 -34.94 54.49 23.81
CA GLY A 582 -36.10 54.58 24.71
C GLY A 582 -36.31 56.02 25.18
N ARG A 583 -37.56 56.39 25.51
CA ARG A 583 -37.83 57.56 26.37
C ARG A 583 -39.23 57.47 26.97
N SER A 584 -39.26 57.29 28.29
CA SER A 584 -40.38 57.70 29.13
C SER A 584 -39.91 58.85 30.03
N THR A 585 -40.86 59.69 30.43
CA THR A 585 -40.83 60.68 31.54
C THR A 585 -39.70 61.74 31.59
N LYS A 586 -40.08 62.93 31.12
CA LYS A 586 -39.99 64.21 31.84
C LYS A 586 -41.37 64.51 32.46
N ASP A 587 -41.60 65.31 33.49
CA ASP A 587 -40.79 66.09 34.46
C ASP A 587 -41.59 66.16 35.79
N ALA A 588 -41.00 66.59 36.91
CA ALA A 588 -41.76 67.10 38.06
C ALA A 588 -41.01 68.22 38.82
N ALA A 589 -41.57 69.44 38.79
CA ALA A 589 -41.25 70.53 39.71
C ALA A 589 -42.56 71.27 40.04
N HIS A 590 -42.78 71.55 41.32
CA HIS A 590 -44.08 71.90 41.90
C HIS A 590 -44.60 73.30 41.57
N ILE A 591 -45.93 73.42 41.62
CA ILE A 591 -46.63 74.59 42.15
C ILE A 591 -47.45 74.09 43.36
N VAL A 592 -47.59 74.97 44.37
CA VAL A 592 -48.38 74.92 45.63
C VAL A 592 -49.35 73.75 45.77
#